data_AF-A0A1G5ISZ9-F1
#
_entry.id   AF-A0A1G5ISZ9-F1
#
_cell.length_a   1.000
_cell.length_b   1.000
_cell.length_c   1.000
_cell.angle_alpha   90.00
_cell.angle_beta   90.00
_cell.angle_gamma   90.00
#
_symmetry.space_group_name_H-M   'P 1'
#
loop_
_entity.id
_entity.type
_entity.pdbx_description
1 polymer ?
#
loop_
_entity_poly.entity_id
_entity_poly.type
_entity_poly.pdbx_seq_one_letter_code
_entity_poly.pdbx_strand_id
1 'polypeptide(L)'
;MATKKIERIIQPAGTHYVGDGFRVHNIIPGSQGLSMQRMSPFIMMDYNAPFYFAPSDSPRGVGVHPHRGFETVTIAYKGKVEHHDSSGGGGVINEGDVQWMTAASGVLHKEFHEKEWSKQGGLFQMVQLWVNLPAKDKMSTPKYQGISNDAIGKVNLTKAQVEVIAGAYQGTDGAASTFTPIHLLNVKLEKDGRAPFSFPAHYNTAALVLEGSVSIDGTTVPQNNFALFENTGEDFTIQAEADAVVLVLSGEPINEPIAAHGPFVMNTEKELLEAFQDYNQGKFGHLAD
;
A
#
# COMPACT_ATOMS: atom_id res chain seq x y z
N MET A 1 24.88 -13.15 -0.18
CA MET A 1 24.60 -12.84 -1.59
C MET A 1 25.13 -11.42 -1.84
N ALA A 2 24.87 -10.77 -2.98
CA ALA A 2 25.32 -9.39 -3.20
C ALA A 2 24.41 -8.40 -2.44
N THR A 3 24.95 -7.28 -1.95
CA THR A 3 24.16 -6.25 -1.25
C THR A 3 23.24 -5.51 -2.24
N LYS A 4 21.96 -5.40 -1.89
CA LYS A 4 20.98 -4.57 -2.59
C LYS A 4 21.09 -3.12 -2.10
N LYS A 5 21.61 -2.24 -2.94
CA LYS A 5 21.90 -0.84 -2.57
C LYS A 5 20.68 0.06 -2.74
N ILE A 6 20.63 1.13 -1.95
CA ILE A 6 19.72 2.25 -2.18
C ILE A 6 20.15 2.96 -3.46
N GLU A 7 19.25 3.03 -4.43
CA GLU A 7 19.39 3.85 -5.62
C GLU A 7 19.13 5.32 -5.28
N ARG A 8 18.08 5.58 -4.48
CA ARG A 8 17.67 6.94 -4.13
C ARG A 8 16.83 7.00 -2.87
N ILE A 9 17.02 8.05 -2.08
CA ILE A 9 16.11 8.45 -1.00
C ILE A 9 15.22 9.57 -1.53
N ILE A 10 13.92 9.39 -1.39
CA ILE A 10 12.90 10.26 -1.95
C ILE A 10 12.11 10.87 -0.79
N GLN A 11 12.23 12.18 -0.65
CA GLN A 11 11.35 12.94 0.20
C GLN A 11 10.01 13.11 -0.54
N PRO A 12 8.87 12.74 0.06
CA PRO A 12 7.58 12.91 -0.57
C PRO A 12 7.31 14.38 -0.91
N ALA A 13 6.70 14.62 -2.06
CA ALA A 13 6.34 15.96 -2.53
C ALA A 13 5.25 16.61 -1.66
N GLY A 14 4.65 17.71 -2.12
CA GLY A 14 3.50 18.32 -1.43
C GLY A 14 2.33 17.34 -1.23
N THR A 15 1.45 17.67 -0.28
CA THR A 15 0.24 16.89 -0.04
C THR A 15 -0.92 17.37 -0.89
N HIS A 16 -1.82 16.44 -1.23
CA HIS A 16 -3.15 16.76 -1.75
C HIS A 16 -4.21 15.97 -0.97
N TYR A 17 -5.48 16.22 -1.25
CA TYR A 17 -6.58 15.47 -0.66
C TYR A 17 -7.20 14.51 -1.68
N VAL A 18 -7.44 13.27 -1.26
CA VAL A 18 -8.39 12.36 -1.89
C VAL A 18 -9.69 12.46 -1.09
N GLY A 19 -10.75 12.93 -1.73
CA GLY A 19 -11.96 13.36 -1.02
C GLY A 19 -11.67 14.46 0.00
N ASP A 20 -12.21 14.35 1.21
CA ASP A 20 -11.94 15.29 2.32
C ASP A 20 -11.34 14.61 3.57
N GLY A 21 -11.17 13.28 3.54
CA GLY A 21 -10.59 12.49 4.64
C GLY A 21 -9.10 12.17 4.47
N PHE A 22 -8.59 12.12 3.23
CA PHE A 22 -7.28 11.52 2.96
C PHE A 22 -6.27 12.58 2.48
N ARG A 23 -5.55 13.22 3.42
CA ARG A 23 -4.44 14.16 3.14
C ARG A 23 -3.12 13.43 2.82
N VAL A 24 -2.87 13.11 1.56
CA VAL A 24 -1.82 12.18 1.16
C VAL A 24 -0.67 12.82 0.38
N HIS A 25 0.51 12.23 0.53
CA HIS A 25 1.62 12.38 -0.39
C HIS A 25 1.54 11.28 -1.45
N ASN A 26 1.42 11.65 -2.73
CA ASN A 26 1.50 10.67 -3.82
C ASN A 26 2.98 10.36 -4.12
N ILE A 27 3.47 9.22 -3.63
CA ILE A 27 4.86 8.81 -3.79
C ILE A 27 5.04 8.15 -5.16
N ILE A 28 4.21 7.14 -5.45
CA ILE A 28 4.14 6.48 -6.76
C ILE A 28 2.78 6.87 -7.37
N PRO A 29 2.72 7.33 -8.63
CA PRO A 29 3.82 7.74 -9.49
C PRO A 29 4.28 9.21 -9.29
N GLY A 30 3.78 9.89 -8.26
CA GLY A 30 3.89 11.34 -8.10
C GLY A 30 5.30 11.90 -7.83
N SER A 31 6.26 11.06 -7.45
CA SER A 31 7.65 11.47 -7.28
C SER A 31 8.45 11.33 -8.58
N GLN A 32 9.31 12.31 -8.86
CA GLN A 32 10.13 12.34 -10.07
C GLN A 32 10.90 11.01 -10.25
N GLY A 33 10.73 10.34 -11.39
CA GLY A 33 11.45 9.09 -11.70
C GLY A 33 10.89 7.82 -11.02
N LEU A 34 9.79 7.90 -10.27
CA LEU A 34 9.03 6.73 -9.80
C LEU A 34 7.80 6.51 -10.69
N SER A 35 7.98 6.10 -11.94
CA SER A 35 6.84 5.73 -12.77
C SER A 35 6.16 4.43 -12.28
N MET A 36 4.92 4.21 -12.69
CA MET A 36 4.22 2.93 -12.48
C MET A 36 5.03 1.75 -12.99
N GLN A 37 5.72 1.91 -14.13
CA GLN A 37 6.58 0.88 -14.71
C GLN A 37 7.82 0.62 -13.85
N ARG A 38 8.45 1.66 -13.29
CA ARG A 38 9.65 1.53 -12.43
C ARG A 38 9.35 0.73 -11.16
N MET A 39 8.13 0.79 -10.63
CA MET A 39 7.77 0.15 -9.37
C MET A 39 6.82 -1.05 -9.52
N SER A 40 6.49 -1.48 -10.74
CA SER A 40 5.66 -2.67 -11.00
C SER A 40 6.11 -3.87 -10.14
N PRO A 41 5.22 -4.50 -9.36
CA PRO A 41 3.77 -4.44 -9.45
C PRO A 41 3.11 -3.29 -8.65
N PHE A 42 3.87 -2.50 -7.90
CA PHE A 42 3.35 -1.37 -7.13
C PHE A 42 3.19 -0.13 -8.02
N ILE A 43 1.95 0.23 -8.34
CA ILE A 43 1.64 1.25 -9.36
C ILE A 43 1.13 2.56 -8.78
N MET A 44 0.71 2.57 -7.51
CA MET A 44 0.38 3.81 -6.80
C MET A 44 0.68 3.64 -5.32
N MET A 45 1.25 4.66 -4.69
CA MET A 45 1.35 4.72 -3.23
C MET A 45 1.01 6.13 -2.77
N ASP A 46 -0.10 6.23 -2.04
CA ASP A 46 -0.51 7.41 -1.31
C ASP A 46 -0.20 7.20 0.17
N TYR A 47 0.66 8.06 0.70
CA TYR A 47 1.04 8.04 2.11
C TYR A 47 0.41 9.21 2.85
N ASN A 48 -0.51 8.92 3.76
CA ASN A 48 -1.01 9.91 4.71
C ASN A 48 -0.04 9.96 5.90
N ALA A 49 0.92 10.87 5.84
CA ALA A 49 1.79 11.14 6.98
C ALA A 49 0.96 11.62 8.18
N PRO A 50 1.40 11.35 9.43
CA PRO A 50 0.62 11.62 10.63
C PRO A 50 -0.03 13.01 10.62
N PHE A 51 -1.36 13.04 10.65
CA PHE A 51 -2.13 14.27 10.64
C PHE A 51 -3.27 14.21 11.65
N TYR A 52 -3.47 15.27 12.42
CA TYR A 52 -4.55 15.34 13.38
C TYR A 52 -5.83 15.84 12.70
N PHE A 53 -6.87 15.01 12.67
CA PHE A 53 -8.21 15.43 12.29
C PHE A 53 -9.03 15.81 13.51
N ALA A 54 -9.63 16.99 13.48
CA ALA A 54 -10.57 17.41 14.52
C ALA A 54 -11.86 16.55 14.50
N PRO A 55 -12.50 16.37 15.67
CA PRO A 55 -13.85 15.83 15.78
C PRO A 55 -14.80 16.29 14.67
N SER A 56 -15.65 15.38 14.18
CA SER A 56 -16.68 15.69 13.20
C SER A 56 -17.86 14.71 13.30
N ASP A 57 -19.08 15.27 13.33
CA ASP A 57 -20.32 14.48 13.24
C ASP A 57 -20.53 13.86 11.85
N SER A 58 -19.93 14.47 10.82
CA SER A 58 -19.90 13.94 9.46
C SER A 58 -18.56 13.24 9.20
N PRO A 59 -18.55 11.92 8.94
CA PRO A 59 -17.35 11.22 8.53
C PRO A 59 -16.74 11.85 7.28
N ARG A 60 -15.42 12.10 7.33
CA ARG A 60 -14.64 12.56 6.19
C ARG A 60 -14.13 11.37 5.42
N GLY A 61 -14.05 11.46 4.10
CA GLY A 61 -13.62 10.37 3.27
C GLY A 61 -13.71 10.65 1.77
N VAL A 62 -13.94 9.60 1.00
CA VAL A 62 -14.19 9.63 -0.43
C VAL A 62 -15.46 8.82 -0.72
N GLY A 63 -16.39 9.45 -1.45
CA GLY A 63 -17.66 8.85 -1.82
C GLY A 63 -17.53 7.70 -2.83
N VAL A 64 -18.65 7.27 -3.39
CA VAL A 64 -18.65 6.13 -4.32
C VAL A 64 -17.77 6.41 -5.54
N HIS A 65 -16.78 5.56 -5.77
CA HIS A 65 -15.87 5.63 -6.91
C HIS A 65 -15.52 4.24 -7.43
N PRO A 66 -15.17 4.11 -8.72
CA PRO A 66 -14.88 2.81 -9.31
C PRO A 66 -13.38 2.46 -9.23
N HIS A 67 -13.04 1.19 -9.35
CA HIS A 67 -11.69 0.70 -9.70
C HIS A 67 -11.77 -0.51 -10.64
N ARG A 68 -10.78 -0.67 -11.55
CA ARG A 68 -10.65 -1.84 -12.45
C ARG A 68 -9.19 -2.14 -12.77
N GLY A 69 -8.85 -3.44 -12.78
CA GLY A 69 -7.61 -3.99 -13.33
C GLY A 69 -6.44 -4.11 -12.34
N PHE A 70 -6.67 -3.84 -11.05
CA PHE A 70 -5.63 -3.91 -10.01
C PHE A 70 -6.25 -4.22 -8.64
N GLU A 71 -5.43 -4.18 -7.60
CA GLU A 71 -5.82 -4.34 -6.20
C GLU A 71 -5.50 -3.07 -5.40
N THR A 72 -6.34 -2.72 -4.43
CA THR A 72 -6.03 -1.68 -3.42
C THR A 72 -5.70 -2.34 -2.10
N VAL A 73 -4.64 -1.84 -1.46
CA VAL A 73 -4.17 -2.31 -0.16
C VAL A 73 -4.11 -1.12 0.78
N THR A 74 -4.97 -1.13 1.79
CA THR A 74 -5.03 -0.10 2.82
C THR A 74 -4.39 -0.63 4.09
N ILE A 75 -3.41 0.08 4.63
CA ILE A 75 -2.75 -0.25 5.90
C ILE A 75 -2.99 0.90 6.87
N ALA A 76 -3.71 0.65 7.96
CA ALA A 76 -4.01 1.65 8.98
C ALA A 76 -2.97 1.61 10.09
N TYR A 77 -2.22 2.70 10.29
CA TYR A 77 -1.24 2.83 11.39
C TYR A 77 -1.83 3.61 12.56
N LYS A 78 -2.62 4.65 12.28
CA LYS A 78 -3.37 5.46 13.25
C LYS A 78 -4.74 5.79 12.69
N GLY A 79 -5.76 5.78 13.55
CA GLY A 79 -7.14 6.00 13.17
C GLY A 79 -7.82 4.76 12.60
N LYS A 80 -9.02 4.95 12.04
CA LYS A 80 -9.87 3.87 11.54
C LYS A 80 -10.57 4.28 10.26
N VAL A 81 -10.71 3.34 9.33
CA VAL A 81 -11.41 3.54 8.05
C VAL A 81 -12.57 2.56 7.97
N GLU A 82 -13.77 3.06 7.70
CA GLU A 82 -14.94 2.27 7.31
C GLU A 82 -15.04 2.27 5.78
N HIS A 83 -15.24 1.09 5.20
CA HIS A 83 -15.37 0.91 3.76
C HIS A 83 -16.58 0.04 3.41
N HIS A 84 -17.13 0.23 2.22
CA HIS A 84 -18.24 -0.56 1.68
C HIS A 84 -18.14 -0.58 0.16
N ASP A 85 -18.49 -1.72 -0.45
CA ASP A 85 -18.46 -1.93 -1.88
C ASP A 85 -19.73 -2.52 -2.48
N SER A 86 -19.84 -2.45 -3.80
CA SER A 86 -20.98 -2.95 -4.58
C SER A 86 -21.08 -4.48 -4.65
N SER A 87 -20.06 -5.21 -4.20
CA SER A 87 -20.06 -6.69 -4.14
C SER A 87 -20.55 -7.20 -2.77
N GLY A 88 -20.98 -6.30 -1.88
CA GLY A 88 -21.48 -6.62 -0.54
C GLY A 88 -20.38 -6.85 0.50
N GLY A 89 -19.13 -6.56 0.16
CA GLY A 89 -18.05 -6.46 1.14
C GLY A 89 -18.11 -5.14 1.91
N GLY A 90 -17.15 -4.94 2.80
CA GLY A 90 -17.09 -3.78 3.68
C GLY A 90 -16.66 -4.15 5.08
N GLY A 91 -16.46 -3.13 5.91
CA GLY A 91 -16.02 -3.30 7.28
C GLY A 91 -15.26 -2.10 7.80
N VAL A 92 -14.65 -2.29 8.96
CA VAL A 92 -13.78 -1.30 9.59
C VAL A 92 -12.36 -1.84 9.62
N ILE A 93 -11.45 -1.05 9.08
CA ILE A 93 -10.01 -1.24 9.15
C ILE A 93 -9.54 -0.52 10.42
N ASN A 94 -9.22 -1.27 11.48
CA ASN A 94 -8.70 -0.70 12.72
C ASN A 94 -7.19 -0.43 12.62
N GLU A 95 -6.65 0.26 13.62
CA GLU A 95 -5.19 0.41 13.75
C GLU A 95 -4.49 -0.97 13.76
N GLY A 96 -3.53 -1.12 12.85
CA GLY A 96 -2.78 -2.36 12.63
C GLY A 96 -3.42 -3.35 11.66
N ASP A 97 -4.67 -3.13 11.24
CA ASP A 97 -5.35 -3.97 10.27
C ASP A 97 -4.94 -3.61 8.83
N VAL A 98 -5.16 -4.55 7.93
CA VAL A 98 -4.96 -4.41 6.49
C VAL A 98 -6.23 -4.80 5.74
N GLN A 99 -6.59 -4.01 4.73
CA GLN A 99 -7.59 -4.39 3.75
C GLN A 99 -6.93 -4.60 2.40
N TRP A 100 -7.06 -5.79 1.83
CA TRP A 100 -6.61 -6.11 0.47
C TRP A 100 -7.82 -6.36 -0.43
N MET A 101 -8.18 -5.39 -1.26
CA MET A 101 -9.31 -5.44 -2.17
C MET A 101 -8.82 -5.69 -3.60
N THR A 102 -9.22 -6.81 -4.18
CA THR A 102 -9.01 -7.10 -5.60
C THR A 102 -10.15 -6.45 -6.40
N ALA A 103 -9.89 -5.37 -7.13
CA ALA A 103 -10.91 -4.71 -7.96
C ALA A 103 -11.15 -5.46 -9.28
N ALA A 104 -10.08 -5.99 -9.90
CA ALA A 104 -10.10 -6.80 -11.11
C ALA A 104 -11.15 -6.34 -12.14
N SER A 105 -12.19 -7.12 -12.45
CA SER A 105 -13.18 -6.78 -13.50
C SER A 105 -13.99 -5.51 -13.24
N GLY A 106 -13.94 -4.94 -12.04
CA GLY A 106 -14.62 -3.69 -11.70
C GLY A 106 -15.38 -3.78 -10.39
N VAL A 107 -15.19 -2.78 -9.53
CA VAL A 107 -15.94 -2.62 -8.28
C VAL A 107 -16.23 -1.14 -8.03
N LEU A 108 -17.37 -0.83 -7.41
CA LEU A 108 -17.63 0.47 -6.80
C LEU A 108 -17.39 0.35 -5.30
N HIS A 109 -16.71 1.32 -4.71
CA HIS A 109 -16.55 1.38 -3.26
C HIS A 109 -16.48 2.81 -2.75
N LYS A 110 -16.58 2.95 -1.43
CA LYS A 110 -16.43 4.20 -0.70
C LYS A 110 -15.63 3.95 0.57
N GLU A 111 -14.87 4.94 1.01
CA GLU A 111 -13.95 4.85 2.14
C GLU A 111 -14.07 6.12 2.98
N PHE A 112 -14.38 5.98 4.26
CA PHE A 112 -14.52 7.10 5.18
C PHE A 112 -13.79 6.82 6.48
N HIS A 113 -13.39 7.86 7.21
CA HIS A 113 -13.05 7.71 8.61
C HIS A 113 -14.20 7.01 9.33
N GLU A 114 -13.90 6.00 10.16
CA GLU A 114 -14.95 5.27 10.87
C GLU A 114 -15.79 6.23 11.73
N LYS A 115 -17.09 6.00 11.77
CA LYS A 115 -18.07 6.95 12.30
C LYS A 115 -17.81 7.40 13.74
N GLU A 116 -17.54 6.47 14.65
CA GLU A 116 -17.31 6.81 16.05
C GLU A 116 -15.92 7.39 16.30
N TRP A 117 -14.91 6.97 15.54
CA TRP A 117 -13.59 7.59 15.52
C TRP A 117 -13.66 9.03 15.00
N SER A 118 -14.43 9.29 13.94
CA SER A 118 -14.64 10.62 13.36
C SER A 118 -15.17 11.62 14.40
N LYS A 119 -16.12 11.21 15.24
CA LYS A 119 -16.67 12.05 16.33
C LYS A 119 -15.63 12.42 17.38
N GLN A 120 -14.62 11.59 17.59
CA GLN A 120 -13.57 11.84 18.58
C GLN A 120 -12.40 12.64 17.98
N GLY A 121 -12.16 12.48 16.67
CA GLY A 121 -10.95 12.95 16.02
C GLY A 121 -9.71 12.24 16.56
N GLY A 122 -8.55 12.64 16.06
CA GLY A 122 -7.28 12.04 16.48
C GLY A 122 -6.22 12.08 15.40
N LEU A 123 -5.08 11.46 15.73
CA LEU A 123 -4.01 11.24 14.77
C LEU A 123 -4.47 10.19 13.76
N PHE A 124 -4.28 10.50 12.49
CA PHE A 124 -4.57 9.62 11.38
C PHE A 124 -3.29 9.40 10.57
N GLN A 125 -3.01 8.14 10.22
CA GLN A 125 -1.85 7.75 9.43
C GLN A 125 -2.15 6.44 8.71
N MET A 126 -1.99 6.43 7.40
CA MET A 126 -2.27 5.26 6.56
C MET A 126 -1.38 5.22 5.33
N VAL A 127 -1.29 4.03 4.74
CA VAL A 127 -0.80 3.84 3.38
C VAL A 127 -1.93 3.25 2.54
N GLN A 128 -2.22 3.87 1.40
CA GLN A 128 -2.99 3.27 0.32
C GLN A 128 -2.01 2.87 -0.79
N LEU A 129 -1.96 1.60 -1.13
CA LEU A 129 -1.09 1.03 -2.14
C LEU A 129 -1.94 0.38 -3.24
N TRP A 130 -1.66 0.70 -4.50
CA TRP A 130 -2.23 -0.05 -5.62
C TRP A 130 -1.22 -1.07 -6.12
N VAL A 131 -1.65 -2.33 -6.18
CA VAL A 131 -0.87 -3.45 -6.70
C VAL A 131 -1.50 -3.89 -8.01
N ASN A 132 -0.75 -3.78 -9.10
CA ASN A 132 -1.21 -4.14 -10.42
C ASN A 132 -1.46 -5.64 -10.54
N LEU A 133 -2.45 -6.01 -11.35
CA LEU A 133 -2.69 -7.40 -11.71
C LEU A 133 -2.03 -7.73 -13.07
N PRO A 134 -1.50 -8.95 -13.25
CA PRO A 134 -1.16 -9.47 -14.57
C PRO A 134 -2.38 -9.43 -15.51
N ALA A 135 -2.16 -9.26 -16.81
CA ALA A 135 -3.21 -9.10 -17.82
C ALA A 135 -4.28 -10.20 -17.74
N LYS A 136 -3.84 -11.45 -17.53
CA LYS A 136 -4.71 -12.62 -17.40
C LYS A 136 -5.69 -12.54 -16.21
N ASP A 137 -5.34 -11.77 -15.17
CA ASP A 137 -6.09 -11.70 -13.91
C ASP A 137 -6.89 -10.39 -13.78
N LYS A 138 -6.65 -9.39 -14.64
CA LYS A 138 -7.32 -8.08 -14.60
C LYS A 138 -8.84 -8.13 -14.73
N MET A 139 -9.40 -9.21 -15.28
CA MET A 139 -10.84 -9.42 -15.42
C MET A 139 -11.38 -10.52 -14.50
N SER A 140 -10.62 -10.92 -13.49
CA SER A 140 -11.09 -11.82 -12.43
C SER A 140 -12.26 -11.22 -11.64
N THR A 141 -12.97 -12.07 -10.89
CA THR A 141 -14.02 -11.62 -9.97
C THR A 141 -13.43 -10.73 -8.85
N PRO A 142 -14.06 -9.58 -8.53
CA PRO A 142 -13.65 -8.77 -7.39
C PRO A 142 -13.74 -9.56 -6.08
N LYS A 143 -12.82 -9.32 -5.15
CA LYS A 143 -12.81 -10.00 -3.85
C LYS A 143 -12.15 -9.14 -2.76
N TYR A 144 -12.36 -9.55 -1.51
CA TYR A 144 -11.84 -8.87 -0.33
C TYR A 144 -11.05 -9.83 0.57
N GLN A 145 -9.97 -9.32 1.14
CA GLN A 145 -9.25 -9.94 2.26
C GLN A 145 -9.16 -8.90 3.38
N GLY A 146 -10.05 -9.00 4.36
CA GLY A 146 -9.95 -8.25 5.61
C GLY A 146 -9.00 -8.98 6.55
N ILE A 147 -7.89 -8.33 6.92
CA ILE A 147 -6.81 -8.95 7.68
C ILE A 147 -6.64 -8.16 8.97
N SER A 148 -7.14 -8.71 10.07
CA SER A 148 -6.93 -8.13 11.40
C SER A 148 -5.46 -8.22 11.82
N ASN A 149 -4.95 -7.28 12.61
CA ASN A 149 -3.55 -7.29 13.07
C ASN A 149 -3.11 -8.61 13.72
N ASP A 150 -4.02 -9.27 14.44
CA ASP A 150 -3.75 -10.55 15.11
C ASP A 150 -3.64 -11.75 14.15
N ALA A 151 -4.16 -11.62 12.93
CA ALA A 151 -4.06 -12.62 11.88
C ALA A 151 -2.76 -12.49 11.06
N ILE A 152 -2.04 -11.36 11.18
CA ILE A 152 -0.78 -11.13 10.48
C ILE A 152 0.32 -11.94 11.17
N GLY A 153 1.07 -12.74 10.40
CA GLY A 153 2.22 -13.49 10.92
C GLY A 153 3.29 -12.54 11.46
N LYS A 154 3.81 -12.81 12.67
CA LYS A 154 4.78 -11.96 13.37
C LYS A 154 6.07 -12.73 13.66
N VAL A 155 7.19 -12.24 13.15
CA VAL A 155 8.53 -12.78 13.43
C VAL A 155 9.25 -11.85 14.39
N ASN A 156 9.56 -12.35 15.58
CA ASN A 156 10.31 -11.60 16.59
C ASN A 156 11.82 -11.79 16.39
N LEU A 157 12.54 -10.68 16.31
CA LEU A 157 13.99 -10.59 16.31
C LEU A 157 14.44 -9.89 17.61
N THR A 158 15.74 -9.84 17.86
CA THR A 158 16.28 -9.00 18.95
C THR A 158 15.98 -7.54 18.65
N LYS A 159 15.15 -6.89 19.50
CA LYS A 159 14.75 -5.47 19.38
C LYS A 159 14.03 -5.12 18.07
N ALA A 160 13.42 -6.09 17.40
CA ALA A 160 12.62 -5.83 16.21
C ALA A 160 11.54 -6.90 16.05
N GLN A 161 10.45 -6.55 15.38
CA GLN A 161 9.38 -7.45 14.98
C GLN A 161 9.02 -7.16 13.52
N VAL A 162 8.91 -8.22 12.72
CA VAL A 162 8.45 -8.15 11.33
C VAL A 162 7.06 -8.75 11.25
N GLU A 163 6.08 -7.95 10.85
CA GLU A 163 4.72 -8.39 10.52
C GLU A 163 4.64 -8.66 9.01
N VAL A 164 4.27 -9.88 8.64
CA VAL A 164 4.26 -10.37 7.26
C VAL A 164 2.85 -10.21 6.68
N ILE A 165 2.61 -9.10 5.98
CA ILE A 165 1.30 -8.83 5.35
C ILE A 165 1.12 -9.73 4.13
N ALA A 166 2.14 -9.77 3.26
CA ALA A 166 2.17 -10.63 2.06
C ALA A 166 3.58 -11.20 1.83
N GLY A 167 3.66 -12.33 1.12
CA GLY A 167 4.91 -13.03 0.84
C GLY A 167 5.33 -13.93 2.00
N ALA A 168 6.62 -13.96 2.30
CA ALA A 168 7.15 -14.70 3.45
C ALA A 168 8.36 -14.00 4.08
N TYR A 169 8.61 -14.26 5.36
CA TYR A 169 9.80 -13.83 6.08
C TYR A 169 10.23 -14.90 7.10
N GLN A 170 11.47 -15.40 6.97
CA GLN A 170 12.05 -16.42 7.87
C GLN A 170 11.13 -17.63 8.13
N GLY A 171 10.46 -18.13 7.08
CA GLY A 171 9.56 -19.28 7.15
C GLY A 171 8.16 -18.97 7.70
N THR A 172 7.84 -17.70 8.00
CA THR A 172 6.48 -17.24 8.30
C THR A 172 5.85 -16.68 7.03
N ASP A 173 4.72 -17.26 6.63
CA ASP A 173 3.94 -16.81 5.48
C ASP A 173 3.10 -15.57 5.81
N GLY A 174 2.83 -14.78 4.77
CA GLY A 174 1.97 -13.60 4.86
C GLY A 174 0.48 -13.96 4.89
N ALA A 175 -0.31 -13.09 5.51
CA ALA A 175 -1.75 -13.30 5.64
C ALA A 175 -2.52 -13.08 4.32
N ALA A 176 -2.02 -12.23 3.42
CA ALA A 176 -2.65 -11.93 2.15
C ALA A 176 -2.19 -12.89 1.04
N SER A 177 -3.16 -13.40 0.28
CA SER A 177 -2.91 -14.04 -1.02
C SER A 177 -2.71 -12.99 -2.12
N THR A 178 -1.84 -13.29 -3.08
CA THR A 178 -1.42 -12.34 -4.13
C THR A 178 -1.41 -13.01 -5.51
N PHE A 179 -1.54 -12.21 -6.59
CA PHE A 179 -1.51 -12.71 -7.97
C PHE A 179 -0.11 -12.68 -8.60
N THR A 180 0.77 -11.84 -8.05
CA THR A 180 2.18 -11.73 -8.39
C THR A 180 3.00 -11.97 -7.12
N PRO A 181 4.17 -12.63 -7.21
CA PRO A 181 5.07 -12.75 -6.08
C PRO A 181 5.49 -11.39 -5.53
N ILE A 182 5.08 -11.11 -4.29
CA ILE A 182 5.39 -9.87 -3.58
C ILE A 182 5.63 -10.16 -2.10
N HIS A 183 6.44 -9.30 -1.49
CA HIS A 183 6.64 -9.18 -0.06
C HIS A 183 6.16 -7.80 0.36
N LEU A 184 5.29 -7.76 1.36
CA LEU A 184 4.83 -6.52 1.99
C LEU A 184 4.92 -6.72 3.50
N LEU A 185 5.81 -5.98 4.15
CA LEU A 185 6.23 -6.24 5.53
C LEU A 185 6.18 -4.95 6.35
N ASN A 186 5.53 -4.99 7.51
CA ASN A 186 5.69 -3.95 8.53
C ASN A 186 6.85 -4.33 9.44
N VAL A 187 7.82 -3.44 9.59
CA VAL A 187 9.01 -3.66 10.41
C VAL A 187 8.97 -2.67 11.56
N LYS A 188 8.76 -3.18 12.77
CA LYS A 188 8.78 -2.40 14.01
C LYS A 188 10.13 -2.64 14.67
N LEU A 189 10.92 -1.59 14.87
CA LEU A 189 12.25 -1.70 15.47
C LEU A 189 12.32 -0.81 16.71
N GLU A 190 12.88 -1.32 17.79
CA GLU A 190 13.37 -0.49 18.89
C GLU A 190 14.75 0.08 18.51
N LYS A 191 15.20 1.14 19.20
CA LYS A 191 16.55 1.68 19.02
C LYS A 191 17.64 0.59 19.05
N ASP A 192 18.51 0.64 18.04
CA ASP A 192 19.60 -0.32 17.75
C ASP A 192 19.13 -1.70 17.29
N GLY A 193 17.81 -1.92 17.16
CA GLY A 193 17.23 -3.11 16.55
C GLY A 193 17.61 -3.24 15.08
N ARG A 194 17.73 -4.48 14.61
CA ARG A 194 18.15 -4.80 13.24
C ARG A 194 17.25 -5.85 12.63
N ALA A 195 16.85 -5.64 11.38
CA ALA A 195 16.10 -6.59 10.58
C ALA A 195 16.82 -6.82 9.24
N PRO A 196 17.37 -8.03 8.99
CA PRO A 196 17.95 -8.39 7.70
C PRO A 196 16.86 -8.81 6.72
N PHE A 197 17.03 -8.46 5.45
CA PHE A 197 16.15 -8.85 4.35
C PHE A 197 16.97 -9.43 3.20
N SER A 198 16.36 -10.36 2.48
CA SER A 198 16.91 -10.94 1.25
C SER A 198 15.76 -11.15 0.29
N PHE A 199 15.78 -10.47 -0.85
CA PHE A 199 14.78 -10.60 -1.91
C PHE A 199 15.47 -10.89 -3.24
N PRO A 200 14.80 -11.56 -4.20
CA PRO A 200 15.38 -11.81 -5.52
C PRO A 200 15.89 -10.53 -6.17
N ALA A 201 17.07 -10.60 -6.79
CA ALA A 201 17.80 -9.39 -7.20
C ALA A 201 16.98 -8.47 -8.13
N HIS A 202 16.21 -9.09 -9.03
CA HIS A 202 15.40 -8.43 -10.05
C HIS A 202 14.08 -7.84 -9.54
N TYR A 203 13.72 -8.05 -8.26
CA TYR A 203 12.49 -7.48 -7.70
C TYR A 203 12.59 -5.96 -7.53
N ASN A 204 11.49 -5.26 -7.80
CA ASN A 204 11.35 -3.84 -7.47
C ASN A 204 11.16 -3.70 -5.97
N THR A 205 12.15 -3.12 -5.29
CA THR A 205 12.22 -3.06 -3.83
C THR A 205 12.27 -1.63 -3.32
N ALA A 206 11.54 -1.34 -2.26
CA ALA A 206 11.55 -0.06 -1.56
C ALA A 206 11.25 -0.20 -0.06
N ALA A 207 11.55 0.86 0.70
CA ALA A 207 11.19 1.00 2.10
C ALA A 207 10.67 2.41 2.39
N LEU A 208 9.49 2.51 3.01
CA LEU A 208 8.91 3.76 3.50
C LEU A 208 9.09 3.84 5.02
N VAL A 209 9.83 4.84 5.51
CA VAL A 209 10.00 5.07 6.95
C VAL A 209 8.80 5.87 7.46
N LEU A 210 7.95 5.26 8.26
CA LEU A 210 6.69 5.86 8.74
C LEU A 210 6.90 6.65 10.04
N GLU A 211 7.66 6.06 10.96
CA GLU A 211 8.00 6.62 12.27
C GLU A 211 9.51 6.47 12.52
N GLY A 212 10.10 7.42 13.23
CA GLY A 212 11.52 7.39 13.61
C GLY A 212 12.49 7.59 12.45
N SER A 213 13.74 7.18 12.64
CA SER A 213 14.76 7.13 11.59
C SER A 213 15.50 5.81 11.62
N VAL A 214 15.92 5.36 10.44
CA VAL A 214 16.66 4.11 10.27
C VAL A 214 17.91 4.35 9.43
N SER A 215 18.89 3.49 9.58
CA SER A 215 20.01 3.34 8.67
C SER A 215 19.86 2.03 7.90
N ILE A 216 19.97 2.10 6.58
CA ILE A 216 19.96 0.94 5.69
C ILE A 216 21.38 0.75 5.15
N ASP A 217 22.05 -0.31 5.58
CA ASP A 217 23.45 -0.60 5.28
C ASP A 217 24.40 0.61 5.43
N GLY A 218 24.18 1.42 6.46
CA GLY A 218 24.99 2.60 6.78
C GLY A 218 24.50 3.91 6.17
N THR A 219 23.43 3.88 5.37
CA THR A 219 22.81 5.08 4.81
C THR A 219 21.57 5.46 5.62
N THR A 220 21.60 6.62 6.28
CA THR A 220 20.44 7.13 7.04
C THR A 220 19.27 7.48 6.12
N VAL A 221 18.09 6.97 6.46
CA VAL A 221 16.80 7.26 5.83
C VAL A 221 15.88 7.90 6.88
N PRO A 222 15.57 9.20 6.78
CA PRO A 222 14.74 9.90 7.76
C PRO A 222 13.27 9.47 7.72
N GLN A 223 12.52 9.84 8.76
CA GLN A 223 11.06 9.69 8.79
C GLN A 223 10.40 10.27 7.54
N ASN A 224 9.30 9.65 7.12
CA ASN A 224 8.48 9.99 5.96
C ASN A 224 9.22 9.87 4.62
N ASN A 225 10.46 9.39 4.58
CA ASN A 225 11.19 9.23 3.32
C ASN A 225 11.01 7.82 2.76
N PHE A 226 11.06 7.73 1.43
CA PHE A 226 10.97 6.51 0.67
C PHE A 226 12.33 6.16 0.08
N ALA A 227 12.93 5.06 0.54
CA ALA A 227 14.16 4.52 -0.01
C ALA A 227 13.85 3.57 -1.17
N LEU A 228 14.21 3.97 -2.39
CA LEU A 228 14.18 3.14 -3.58
C LEU A 228 15.49 2.36 -3.68
N PHE A 229 15.42 1.04 -3.89
CA PHE A 229 16.59 0.20 -4.11
C PHE A 229 16.83 -0.08 -5.59
N GLU A 230 18.08 -0.38 -5.91
CA GLU A 230 18.48 -0.89 -7.21
C GLU A 230 17.85 -2.28 -7.49
N ASN A 231 17.65 -2.60 -8.77
CA ASN A 231 17.24 -3.93 -9.23
C ASN A 231 18.43 -4.91 -9.35
N THR A 232 19.44 -4.72 -8.50
CA THR A 232 20.58 -5.63 -8.35
C THR A 232 20.85 -5.89 -6.87
N GLY A 233 21.57 -6.96 -6.56
CA GLY A 233 21.79 -7.40 -5.18
C GLY A 233 20.51 -7.92 -4.51
N GLU A 234 20.66 -8.66 -3.42
CA GLU A 234 19.57 -9.38 -2.75
C GLU A 234 19.45 -8.96 -1.30
N ASP A 235 20.59 -8.81 -0.61
CA ASP A 235 20.66 -8.65 0.83
C ASP A 235 20.73 -7.17 1.24
N PHE A 236 19.98 -6.76 2.25
CA PHE A 236 20.17 -5.48 2.94
C PHE A 236 19.72 -5.58 4.40
N THR A 237 20.23 -4.70 5.27
CA THR A 237 19.80 -4.63 6.68
C THR A 237 19.26 -3.25 7.02
N ILE A 238 18.08 -3.23 7.64
CA ILE A 238 17.53 -2.03 8.28
C ILE A 238 17.93 -2.04 9.75
N GLN A 239 18.51 -0.93 10.23
CA GLN A 239 18.84 -0.71 11.63
C GLN A 239 18.15 0.55 12.14
N ALA A 240 17.49 0.47 13.29
CA ALA A 240 16.86 1.62 13.93
C ALA A 240 17.89 2.54 14.59
N GLU A 241 17.86 3.83 14.25
CA GLU A 241 18.61 4.88 14.97
C GLU A 241 17.82 5.39 16.19
N ALA A 242 16.50 5.29 16.12
CA ALA A 242 15.52 5.44 17.20
C ALA A 242 14.41 4.40 16.98
N ASP A 243 13.46 4.31 17.90
CA ASP A 243 12.26 3.48 17.69
C ASP A 243 11.60 3.88 16.37
N ALA A 244 11.34 2.90 15.51
CA ALA A 244 10.97 3.13 14.12
C ALA A 244 9.95 2.12 13.61
N VAL A 245 9.13 2.58 12.67
CA VAL A 245 8.21 1.73 11.90
C VAL A 245 8.51 1.93 10.43
N VAL A 246 8.77 0.86 9.71
CA VAL A 246 9.12 0.87 8.28
C VAL A 246 8.22 -0.10 7.51
N LEU A 247 7.61 0.37 6.44
CA LEU A 247 6.94 -0.50 5.47
C LEU A 247 7.94 -0.90 4.39
N VAL A 248 8.25 -2.19 4.28
CA VAL A 248 9.11 -2.75 3.25
C VAL A 248 8.25 -3.42 2.18
N LEU A 249 8.54 -3.12 0.92
CA LEU A 249 7.85 -3.68 -0.24
C LEU A 249 8.89 -4.21 -1.24
N SER A 250 8.68 -5.42 -1.75
CA SER A 250 9.50 -6.03 -2.80
C SER A 250 8.64 -6.91 -3.68
N GLY A 251 8.68 -6.73 -5.01
CA GLY A 251 7.78 -7.46 -5.90
C GLY A 251 8.38 -7.78 -7.25
N GLU A 252 7.96 -8.91 -7.82
CA GLU A 252 8.34 -9.34 -9.15
C GLU A 252 7.76 -8.37 -10.21
N PRO A 253 8.58 -7.78 -11.09
CA PRO A 253 8.07 -6.94 -12.16
C PRO A 253 7.16 -7.75 -13.09
N ILE A 254 5.93 -7.28 -13.31
CA ILE A 254 4.97 -7.97 -14.19
C ILE A 254 5.44 -7.95 -15.66
N ASN A 255 6.24 -6.95 -16.05
CA ASN A 255 6.78 -6.79 -17.41
C ASN A 255 5.72 -6.77 -18.52
N GLU A 256 4.55 -6.20 -18.22
CA GLU A 256 3.47 -5.96 -19.17
C GLU A 256 3.22 -4.46 -19.37
N PRO A 257 2.62 -4.05 -20.50
CA PRO A 257 2.18 -2.68 -20.70
C PRO A 257 1.23 -2.20 -19.60
N ILE A 258 1.32 -0.92 -19.23
CA ILE A 258 0.42 -0.27 -18.28
C ILE A 258 -0.22 0.91 -19.00
N ALA A 259 -1.54 0.83 -19.20
CA ALA A 259 -2.39 1.92 -19.65
C ALA A 259 -3.25 2.36 -18.45
N ALA A 260 -3.03 3.58 -17.95
CA ALA A 260 -3.72 4.10 -16.78
C ALA A 260 -4.49 5.39 -17.11
N HIS A 261 -5.73 5.48 -16.65
CA HIS A 261 -6.51 6.71 -16.73
C HIS A 261 -7.46 6.81 -15.52
N GLY A 262 -7.13 7.70 -14.59
CA GLY A 262 -7.89 7.88 -13.34
C GLY A 262 -8.01 6.56 -12.55
N PRO A 263 -9.23 6.07 -12.28
CA PRO A 263 -9.46 4.86 -11.48
C PRO A 263 -9.21 3.53 -12.20
N PHE A 264 -8.80 3.55 -13.48
CA PHE A 264 -8.66 2.34 -14.29
C PHE A 264 -7.22 2.12 -14.71
N VAL A 265 -6.71 0.90 -14.50
CA VAL A 265 -5.36 0.51 -14.93
C VAL A 265 -5.44 -0.81 -15.68
N MET A 266 -5.36 -0.73 -17.00
CA MET A 266 -5.42 -1.85 -17.94
C MET A 266 -4.08 -2.02 -18.66
N ASN A 267 -4.00 -2.88 -19.69
CA ASN A 267 -2.79 -3.03 -20.49
C ASN A 267 -2.82 -2.19 -21.78
N THR A 268 -4.01 -1.86 -22.30
CA THR A 268 -4.18 -1.11 -23.55
C THR A 268 -5.18 0.05 -23.44
N GLU A 269 -5.05 1.04 -24.34
CA GLU A 269 -6.03 2.13 -24.44
C GLU A 269 -7.44 1.63 -24.78
N LYS A 270 -7.54 0.56 -25.58
CA LYS A 270 -8.83 -0.06 -25.93
C LYS A 270 -9.54 -0.59 -24.67
N GLU A 271 -8.82 -1.29 -23.81
CA GLU A 271 -9.36 -1.80 -22.54
C GLU A 271 -9.76 -0.67 -21.58
N LEU A 272 -9.05 0.47 -21.60
CA LEU A 272 -9.48 1.66 -20.84
C LEU A 272 -10.82 2.20 -21.36
N LEU A 273 -10.98 2.31 -22.69
CA LEU A 273 -12.25 2.74 -23.29
C LEU A 273 -13.39 1.80 -22.92
N GLU A 274 -13.15 0.48 -22.93
CA GLU A 274 -14.10 -0.53 -22.49
C GLU A 274 -14.44 -0.37 -20.99
N ALA A 275 -13.47 -0.07 -20.13
CA ALA A 275 -13.69 0.21 -18.71
C ALA A 275 -14.63 1.41 -18.47
N PHE A 276 -14.40 2.52 -19.18
CA PHE A 276 -15.29 3.68 -19.11
C PHE A 276 -16.70 3.37 -19.62
N GLN A 277 -16.83 2.61 -20.72
CA GLN A 277 -18.13 2.21 -21.25
C GLN A 277 -18.89 1.32 -20.27
N ASP A 278 -18.22 0.33 -19.66
CA ASP A 278 -18.81 -0.56 -18.67
C ASP A 278 -19.25 0.19 -17.41
N TYR A 279 -18.43 1.12 -16.92
CA TYR A 279 -18.79 1.98 -15.80
C TYR A 279 -20.03 2.82 -16.10
N ASN A 280 -20.07 3.50 -17.26
CA ASN A 280 -21.21 4.33 -17.68
C ASN A 280 -22.49 3.51 -17.92
N GLN A 281 -22.37 2.21 -18.20
CA GLN A 281 -23.49 1.28 -18.34
C GLN A 281 -23.92 0.65 -17.01
N GLY A 282 -23.29 1.00 -15.88
CA GLY A 282 -23.61 0.48 -14.56
C GLY A 282 -23.12 -0.94 -14.30
N LYS A 283 -22.13 -1.44 -15.05
CA LYS A 283 -21.63 -2.82 -14.94
C LYS A 283 -20.71 -3.06 -13.75
N PHE A 284 -20.39 -2.03 -12.97
CA PHE A 284 -19.56 -2.13 -11.76
C PHE A 284 -20.42 -2.37 -10.50
N GLY A 285 -21.72 -2.63 -10.68
CA GLY A 285 -22.69 -2.79 -9.62
C GLY A 285 -23.35 -1.46 -9.23
N HIS A 286 -24.06 -1.49 -8.10
CA HIS A 286 -24.73 -0.32 -7.55
C HIS A 286 -24.32 -0.17 -6.09
N LEU A 287 -23.94 1.04 -5.70
CA LEU A 287 -23.63 1.40 -4.32
C LEU A 287 -24.20 2.80 -4.08
N ALA A 288 -25.01 2.93 -3.03
CA ALA A 288 -25.49 4.23 -2.60
C ALA A 288 -24.39 4.95 -1.79
N ASP A 289 -24.30 6.26 -1.95
CA ASP A 289 -23.47 7.13 -1.11
C ASP A 289 -23.81 7.00 0.38
#